data_AF-Q8TM43-F1
#
_entry.id   AF-Q8TM43-F1
#
_cell.length_a   1.000
_cell.length_b   1.000
_cell.length_c   1.000
_cell.angle_alpha   90.00
_cell.angle_beta   90.00
_cell.angle_gamma   90.00
#
_symmetry.space_group_name_H-M   'P 1'
#
loop_
_entity.id
_entity.type
_entity.pdbx_description
1 polymer ?
#
loop_
_entity_poly.entity_id
_entity_poly.type
_entity_poly.pdbx_seq_one_letter_code
_entity_poly.pdbx_strand_id
1 'polypeptide(L)'
;MCENILLIAKSEKISEKECMLAETIALFHDLGRFEQFTKYKTFSDSESENHAVLGVKILNKEGILARLPEEEIRLVLKAVEYHNLMEIPGNVNPSSKLHFFCRLIRDADKIDILRFASEGYAAEEKCRNPALELYLPDTKGYSEPMVSEILNNRMAKIGDMKNRNDIKLLRLSWIFDLNFPATFSLLKKYGYLESIISSLPESKETEVLKRHCEKYLDAMESGVREGNNEL
;
A
#
# COMPACT_ATOMS: atom_id res chain seq x y z
N MET A 1 -5.77 -2.71 -9.47
CA MET A 1 -5.66 -1.26 -9.24
C MET A 1 -7.01 -0.55 -9.43
N CYS A 2 -7.41 -0.09 -10.63
CA CYS A 2 -8.57 0.83 -10.79
C CYS A 2 -9.88 0.25 -10.23
N GLU A 3 -10.07 -1.06 -10.36
CA GLU A 3 -11.21 -1.75 -9.75
C GLU A 3 -11.23 -1.58 -8.21
N ASN A 4 -10.09 -1.76 -7.54
CA ASN A 4 -9.98 -1.65 -6.08
C ASN A 4 -10.32 -0.23 -5.61
N ILE A 5 -9.75 0.80 -6.26
CA ILE A 5 -10.02 2.18 -5.85
C ILE A 5 -11.50 2.54 -6.02
N LEU A 6 -12.14 2.05 -7.09
CA LEU A 6 -13.55 2.30 -7.35
C LEU A 6 -14.45 1.55 -6.37
N LEU A 7 -14.10 0.34 -5.96
CA LEU A 7 -14.83 -0.41 -4.94
C LEU A 7 -14.82 0.34 -3.59
N ILE A 8 -13.65 0.86 -3.19
CA ILE A 8 -13.52 1.65 -1.95
C ILE A 8 -14.24 3.01 -2.11
N ALA A 9 -14.03 3.72 -3.21
CA ALA A 9 -14.69 5.01 -3.47
C ALA A 9 -16.23 4.91 -3.38
N LYS A 10 -16.80 3.86 -3.98
CA LYS A 10 -18.25 3.62 -3.98
C LYS A 10 -18.78 3.27 -2.58
N SER A 11 -18.00 2.61 -1.72
CA SER A 11 -18.43 2.36 -0.33
C SER A 11 -18.54 3.64 0.48
N GLU A 12 -17.72 4.65 0.16
CA GLU A 12 -17.74 5.97 0.80
C GLU A 12 -18.85 6.89 0.26
N LYS A 13 -19.69 6.40 -0.68
CA LYS A 13 -20.85 7.12 -1.24
C LYS A 13 -20.51 8.50 -1.81
N ILE A 14 -19.30 8.65 -2.35
CA ILE A 14 -18.88 9.88 -3.04
C ILE A 14 -19.59 10.02 -4.40
N SER A 15 -19.55 11.22 -4.97
CA SER A 15 -20.19 11.48 -6.27
C SER A 15 -19.56 10.70 -7.41
N GLU A 16 -20.30 10.50 -8.51
CA GLU A 16 -19.76 9.88 -9.74
C GLU A 16 -18.53 10.64 -10.27
N LYS A 17 -18.56 11.97 -10.18
CA LYS A 17 -17.41 12.80 -10.53
C LYS A 17 -16.19 12.53 -9.67
N GLU A 18 -16.37 12.32 -8.37
CA GLU A 18 -15.28 11.97 -7.46
C GLU A 18 -14.78 10.54 -7.70
N CYS A 19 -15.65 9.61 -8.10
CA CYS A 19 -15.23 8.28 -8.56
C CYS A 19 -14.33 8.37 -9.81
N MET A 20 -14.68 9.22 -10.78
CA MET A 20 -13.84 9.46 -11.96
C MET A 20 -12.48 10.07 -11.59
N LEU A 21 -12.44 10.98 -10.60
CA LEU A 21 -11.17 11.52 -10.09
C LEU A 21 -10.34 10.44 -9.39
N ALA A 22 -10.97 9.56 -8.61
CA ALA A 22 -10.28 8.43 -7.97
C ALA A 22 -9.65 7.52 -9.05
N GLU A 23 -10.44 7.15 -10.06
CA GLU A 23 -9.96 6.32 -11.18
C GLU A 23 -8.84 7.01 -11.98
N THR A 24 -8.92 8.33 -12.16
CA THR A 24 -7.87 9.13 -12.82
C THR A 24 -6.57 9.09 -12.02
N ILE A 25 -6.62 9.30 -10.70
CA ILE A 25 -5.45 9.18 -9.81
C ILE A 25 -4.87 7.77 -9.92
N ALA A 26 -5.73 6.77 -9.87
CA ALA A 26 -5.36 5.37 -9.99
C ALA A 26 -4.64 5.02 -11.27
N LEU A 27 -5.12 5.52 -12.41
CA LEU A 27 -4.53 5.29 -13.72
C LEU A 27 -3.10 5.86 -13.81
N PHE A 28 -2.82 6.95 -13.10
CA PHE A 28 -1.58 7.70 -13.27
C PHE A 28 -0.58 7.61 -12.10
N HIS A 29 -0.95 7.03 -10.95
CA HIS A 29 -0.08 7.04 -9.75
C HIS A 29 1.34 6.53 -10.01
N ASP A 30 1.45 5.44 -10.78
CA ASP A 30 2.72 4.77 -11.10
C ASP A 30 3.28 5.14 -12.49
N LEU A 31 2.76 6.20 -13.15
CA LEU A 31 3.22 6.61 -14.49
C LEU A 31 4.74 6.87 -14.54
N GLY A 32 5.32 7.35 -13.45
CA GLY A 32 6.77 7.59 -13.38
C GLY A 32 7.62 6.32 -13.46
N ARG A 33 7.06 5.12 -13.20
CA ARG A 33 7.79 3.85 -13.30
C ARG A 33 8.33 3.56 -14.70
N PHE A 34 7.61 4.00 -15.73
CA PHE A 34 8.04 3.82 -17.13
C PHE A 34 9.30 4.63 -17.45
N GLU A 35 9.32 5.90 -17.05
CA GLU A 35 10.51 6.75 -17.23
C GLU A 35 11.64 6.31 -16.31
N GLN A 36 11.33 5.95 -15.05
CA GLN A 36 12.29 5.43 -14.09
C GLN A 36 13.05 4.22 -14.66
N PHE A 37 12.33 3.22 -15.15
CA PHE A 37 12.95 2.04 -15.74
C PHE A 37 13.69 2.35 -17.04
N THR A 38 13.12 3.19 -17.90
CA THR A 38 13.76 3.55 -19.18
C THR A 38 15.12 4.20 -18.97
N LYS A 39 15.20 5.15 -18.02
CA LYS A 39 16.37 5.97 -17.74
C LYS A 39 17.38 5.29 -16.81
N TYR A 40 16.91 4.65 -15.74
CA TYR A 40 17.76 4.13 -14.66
C TYR A 40 17.91 2.61 -14.64
N LYS A 41 17.10 1.87 -15.42
CA LYS A 41 17.09 0.39 -15.44
C LYS A 41 16.83 -0.26 -14.08
N THR A 42 16.17 0.46 -13.17
CA THR A 42 15.77 -0.01 -11.83
C THR A 42 14.40 0.55 -11.48
N PHE A 43 13.68 -0.10 -10.57
CA PHE A 43 12.46 0.40 -9.93
C PHE A 43 12.74 0.92 -8.50
N SER A 44 14.00 0.97 -8.09
CA SER A 44 14.37 1.47 -6.77
C SER A 44 14.38 2.99 -6.73
N ASP A 45 13.47 3.59 -5.96
CA ASP A 45 13.43 5.04 -5.76
C ASP A 45 14.69 5.57 -5.06
N SER A 46 15.32 4.78 -4.18
CA SER A 46 16.54 5.19 -3.46
C SER A 46 17.80 5.14 -4.32
N GLU A 47 17.81 4.30 -5.35
CA GLU A 47 18.90 4.21 -6.34
C GLU A 47 18.65 5.10 -7.57
N SER A 48 17.49 5.76 -7.64
CA SER A 48 17.08 6.57 -8.78
C SER A 48 16.29 7.82 -8.36
N GLU A 49 15.28 8.23 -9.14
CA GLU A 49 14.33 9.29 -8.77
C GLU A 49 13.05 8.66 -8.21
N ASN A 50 12.40 9.34 -7.26
CA ASN A 50 11.08 8.95 -6.77
C ASN A 50 10.07 8.91 -7.94
N HIS A 51 9.48 7.74 -8.18
CA HIS A 51 8.54 7.52 -9.29
C HIS A 51 7.27 8.37 -9.22
N ALA A 52 6.73 8.66 -8.03
CA ALA A 52 5.57 9.54 -7.88
C ALA A 52 5.88 10.95 -8.38
N VAL A 53 7.07 11.48 -8.02
CA VAL A 53 7.54 12.78 -8.48
C VAL A 53 7.80 12.79 -9.99
N LEU A 54 8.38 11.72 -10.53
CA LEU A 54 8.52 11.55 -11.99
C LEU A 54 7.15 11.54 -12.70
N GLY A 55 6.17 10.82 -12.15
CA GLY A 55 4.80 10.79 -12.67
C GLY A 55 4.18 12.18 -12.77
N VAL A 56 4.33 13.00 -11.73
CA VAL A 56 3.88 14.40 -11.73
C VAL A 56 4.59 15.25 -12.79
N LYS A 57 5.91 15.08 -12.98
CA LYS A 57 6.66 15.77 -14.04
C LYS A 57 6.12 15.42 -15.42
N ILE A 58 5.86 14.15 -15.68
CA ILE A 58 5.32 13.66 -16.95
C ILE A 58 3.91 14.23 -17.19
N LEU A 59 3.02 14.13 -16.20
CA LEU A 59 1.65 14.64 -16.30
C LEU A 59 1.61 16.14 -16.63
N ASN A 60 2.46 16.93 -15.98
CA ASN A 60 2.57 18.37 -16.24
C ASN A 60 3.12 18.67 -17.64
N LYS A 61 4.17 17.95 -18.06
CA LYS A 61 4.81 18.15 -19.37
C LYS A 61 3.85 17.83 -20.52
N GLU A 62 3.11 16.72 -20.42
CA GLU A 62 2.23 16.24 -21.48
C GLU A 62 0.85 16.92 -21.47
N GLY A 63 0.48 17.62 -20.39
CA GLY A 63 -0.75 18.40 -20.33
C GLY A 63 -2.04 17.56 -20.41
N ILE A 64 -1.97 16.26 -20.11
CA ILE A 64 -3.09 15.31 -20.26
C ILE A 64 -4.31 15.73 -19.42
N LEU A 65 -4.07 16.39 -18.28
CA LEU A 65 -5.11 16.85 -17.36
C LEU A 65 -5.67 18.25 -17.70
N ALA A 66 -5.21 18.90 -18.79
CA ALA A 66 -5.52 20.31 -19.08
C ALA A 66 -7.01 20.63 -19.33
N ARG A 67 -7.85 19.60 -19.52
CA ARG A 67 -9.30 19.76 -19.66
C ARG A 67 -10.06 19.75 -18.34
N LEU A 68 -9.39 19.42 -17.23
CA LEU A 68 -9.99 19.42 -15.90
C LEU A 68 -9.95 20.84 -15.29
N PRO A 69 -10.87 21.16 -14.37
CA PRO A 69 -10.75 22.33 -13.51
C PRO A 69 -9.42 22.35 -12.76
N GLU A 70 -8.86 23.55 -12.53
CA GLU A 70 -7.54 23.72 -11.90
C GLU A 70 -7.42 23.05 -10.52
N GLU A 71 -8.50 23.07 -9.72
CA GLU A 71 -8.57 22.37 -8.44
C GLU A 71 -8.46 20.85 -8.57
N GLU A 72 -9.03 20.28 -9.64
CA GLU A 72 -8.98 18.84 -9.91
C GLU A 72 -7.61 18.43 -10.44
N ILE A 73 -6.99 19.26 -11.27
CA ILE A 73 -5.60 19.07 -11.69
C ILE A 73 -4.69 19.03 -10.46
N ARG A 74 -4.79 20.04 -9.58
CA ARG A 74 -4.02 20.07 -8.32
C ARG A 74 -4.24 18.84 -7.46
N LEU A 75 -5.50 18.44 -7.29
CA LEU A 75 -5.89 17.28 -6.51
C LEU A 75 -5.25 16.00 -7.05
N VAL A 76 -5.37 15.76 -8.36
CA VAL A 76 -4.79 14.57 -9.02
C VAL A 76 -3.27 14.57 -8.87
N LEU A 77 -2.61 15.67 -9.22
CA LEU A 77 -1.15 15.75 -9.15
C LEU A 77 -0.64 15.55 -7.73
N LYS A 78 -1.28 16.13 -6.72
CA LYS A 78 -0.86 15.99 -5.32
C LYS A 78 -1.15 14.60 -4.75
N ALA A 79 -2.28 13.99 -5.10
CA ALA A 79 -2.57 12.62 -4.70
C ALA A 79 -1.58 11.64 -5.33
N VAL A 80 -1.21 11.84 -6.59
CA VAL A 80 -0.13 11.08 -7.26
C VAL A 80 1.20 11.35 -6.55
N GLU A 81 1.58 12.59 -6.27
CA GLU A 81 2.85 12.92 -5.60
C GLU A 81 3.01 12.23 -4.24
N TYR A 82 1.92 12.12 -3.48
CA TYR A 82 1.94 11.67 -2.08
C TYR A 82 1.65 10.18 -1.91
N HIS A 83 1.32 9.44 -2.97
CA HIS A 83 0.85 8.06 -2.82
C HIS A 83 1.91 7.13 -2.23
N ASN A 84 3.19 7.28 -2.58
CA ASN A 84 4.28 6.41 -2.13
C ASN A 84 5.00 6.89 -0.86
N LEU A 85 4.58 8.02 -0.26
CA LEU A 85 5.21 8.53 0.96
C LEU A 85 4.96 7.61 2.16
N MET A 86 5.78 7.70 3.20
CA MET A 86 5.53 6.94 4.42
C MET A 86 4.24 7.39 5.11
N GLU A 87 4.03 8.70 5.18
CA GLU A 87 2.86 9.33 5.78
C GLU A 87 2.36 10.45 4.85
N ILE A 88 1.06 10.77 4.94
CA ILE A 88 0.52 11.95 4.28
C ILE A 88 1.12 13.19 4.94
N PRO A 89 1.62 14.19 4.18
CA PRO A 89 2.25 15.37 4.78
C PRO A 89 1.34 16.09 5.79
N GLY A 90 1.86 16.40 6.97
CA GLY A 90 1.08 16.95 8.09
C GLY A 90 0.47 18.34 7.86
N ASN A 91 0.86 19.03 6.78
CA ASN A 91 0.24 20.28 6.34
C ASN A 91 -1.03 20.06 5.48
N VAL A 92 -1.35 18.82 5.11
CA VAL A 92 -2.59 18.48 4.41
C VAL A 92 -3.72 18.39 5.45
N ASN A 93 -4.73 19.25 5.33
CA ASN A 93 -5.88 19.26 6.24
C ASN A 93 -6.61 17.90 6.23
N PRO A 94 -6.79 17.22 7.38
CA PRO A 94 -7.46 15.91 7.46
C PRO A 94 -8.90 15.87 6.92
N SER A 95 -9.59 17.02 6.92
CA SER A 95 -10.96 17.15 6.40
C SER A 95 -11.00 17.56 4.91
N SER A 96 -9.85 17.70 4.24
CA SER A 96 -9.79 18.10 2.84
C SER A 96 -10.04 16.93 1.88
N LYS A 97 -10.49 17.26 0.66
CA LYS A 97 -10.58 16.27 -0.43
C LYS A 97 -9.22 15.64 -0.73
N LEU A 98 -8.15 16.42 -0.71
CA LEU A 98 -6.80 15.88 -0.94
C LEU A 98 -6.44 14.79 0.07
N HIS A 99 -6.68 15.02 1.36
CA HIS A 99 -6.45 14.00 2.38
C HIS A 99 -7.25 12.73 2.12
N PHE A 100 -8.53 12.87 1.77
CA PHE A 100 -9.39 11.73 1.40
C PHE A 100 -8.82 10.95 0.22
N PHE A 101 -8.47 11.62 -0.89
CA PHE A 101 -7.96 10.96 -2.09
C PHE A 101 -6.57 10.36 -1.88
N CYS A 102 -5.70 10.96 -1.07
CA CYS A 102 -4.43 10.38 -0.66
C CYS A 102 -4.63 9.07 0.11
N ARG A 103 -5.55 9.03 1.07
CA ARG A 103 -5.88 7.77 1.79
C ARG A 103 -6.40 6.71 0.83
N LEU A 104 -7.26 7.12 -0.10
CA LEU A 104 -7.93 6.23 -1.05
C LEU A 104 -6.94 5.55 -2.01
N ILE A 105 -6.03 6.33 -2.62
CA ILE A 105 -5.01 5.78 -3.52
C ILE A 105 -4.05 4.84 -2.77
N ARG A 106 -3.65 5.19 -1.54
CA ARG A 106 -2.73 4.39 -0.72
C ARG A 106 -3.33 3.04 -0.34
N ASP A 107 -4.60 3.01 0.05
CA ASP A 107 -5.29 1.74 0.34
C ASP A 107 -5.41 0.86 -0.92
N ALA A 108 -5.82 1.45 -2.05
CA ALA A 108 -5.98 0.72 -3.30
C ALA A 108 -4.67 0.14 -3.84
N ASP A 109 -3.58 0.91 -3.73
CA ASP A 109 -2.23 0.51 -4.13
C ASP A 109 -1.71 -0.63 -3.24
N LYS A 110 -1.86 -0.52 -1.91
CA LYS A 110 -1.51 -1.61 -0.98
C LYS A 110 -2.24 -2.90 -1.29
N ILE A 111 -3.53 -2.88 -1.65
CA ILE A 111 -4.24 -4.10 -2.09
C ILE A 111 -3.53 -4.70 -3.30
N ASP A 112 -3.15 -3.90 -4.30
CA ASP A 112 -2.51 -4.39 -5.53
C ASP A 112 -1.12 -4.98 -5.26
N ILE A 113 -0.33 -4.32 -4.41
CA ILE A 113 0.98 -4.81 -3.98
C ILE A 113 0.84 -6.11 -3.18
N LEU A 114 -0.15 -6.20 -2.28
CA LEU A 114 -0.40 -7.41 -1.48
C LEU A 114 -0.85 -8.59 -2.35
N ARG A 115 -1.67 -8.33 -3.37
CA ARG A 115 -2.02 -9.33 -4.40
C ARG A 115 -0.74 -9.87 -5.04
N PHE A 116 0.08 -8.98 -5.59
CA PHE A 116 1.28 -9.39 -6.31
C PHE A 116 2.30 -10.10 -5.40
N ALA A 117 2.44 -9.65 -4.16
CA ALA A 117 3.26 -10.32 -3.16
C ALA A 117 2.75 -11.74 -2.85
N SER A 118 1.44 -11.90 -2.62
CA SER A 118 0.83 -13.20 -2.33
C SER A 118 1.00 -14.20 -3.49
N GLU A 119 0.80 -13.75 -4.73
CA GLU A 119 1.01 -14.55 -5.94
C GLU A 119 2.48 -14.93 -6.11
N GLY A 120 3.40 -13.98 -5.88
CA GLY A 120 4.84 -14.20 -5.97
C GLY A 120 5.38 -15.21 -4.95
N TYR A 121 4.80 -15.27 -3.75
CA TYR A 121 5.19 -16.27 -2.75
C TYR A 121 4.64 -17.67 -3.02
N ALA A 122 3.51 -17.77 -3.72
CA ALA A 122 2.97 -19.03 -4.20
C ALA A 122 3.73 -19.57 -5.44
N ALA A 123 4.45 -18.70 -6.15
CA ALA A 123 5.20 -19.07 -7.35
C ALA A 123 6.46 -19.91 -7.02
N GLU A 124 6.81 -20.80 -7.96
CA GLU A 124 8.05 -21.58 -7.90
C GLU A 124 9.28 -20.66 -7.78
N GLU A 125 10.32 -21.14 -7.09
CA GLU A 125 11.54 -20.37 -6.80
C GLU A 125 12.21 -19.77 -8.04
N LYS A 126 12.07 -20.41 -9.20
CA LYS A 126 12.61 -19.95 -10.49
C LYS A 126 11.88 -18.74 -11.09
N CYS A 127 10.66 -18.46 -10.63
CA CYS A 127 9.84 -17.33 -11.11
C CYS A 127 9.89 -16.13 -10.16
N ARG A 128 10.69 -16.19 -9.09
CA ARG A 128 10.79 -15.10 -8.12
C ARG A 128 11.56 -13.91 -8.70
N ASN A 129 11.01 -12.72 -8.50
CA ASN A 129 11.62 -11.46 -8.92
C ASN A 129 12.39 -10.84 -7.73
N PRO A 130 13.74 -10.78 -7.75
CA PRO A 130 14.54 -10.22 -6.66
C PRO A 130 14.19 -8.77 -6.29
N ALA A 131 13.68 -7.98 -7.23
CA ALA A 131 13.24 -6.62 -6.96
C ALA A 131 12.05 -6.58 -5.99
N LEU A 132 11.20 -7.61 -5.97
CA LEU A 132 10.08 -7.71 -5.03
C LEU A 132 10.49 -8.11 -3.62
N GLU A 133 11.68 -8.67 -3.50
CA GLU A 133 12.31 -9.06 -2.25
C GLU A 133 13.37 -8.04 -1.83
N LEU A 134 13.39 -6.85 -2.44
CA LEU A 134 14.33 -5.76 -2.16
C LEU A 134 15.79 -6.24 -2.12
N TYR A 135 16.12 -7.29 -2.89
CA TYR A 135 17.42 -7.95 -2.89
C TYR A 135 17.91 -8.43 -1.51
N LEU A 136 17.00 -8.63 -0.54
CA LEU A 136 17.35 -9.18 0.76
C LEU A 136 17.71 -10.67 0.66
N PRO A 137 18.63 -11.14 1.52
CA PRO A 137 19.07 -12.53 1.51
C PRO A 137 17.95 -13.48 1.95
N ASP A 138 17.97 -14.70 1.40
CA ASP A 138 17.10 -15.79 1.83
C ASP A 138 17.73 -16.54 3.00
N THR A 139 17.44 -16.08 4.22
CA THR A 139 17.93 -16.71 5.45
C THR A 139 16.77 -17.21 6.30
N LYS A 140 17.04 -18.21 7.14
CA LYS A 140 16.04 -18.74 8.08
C LYS A 140 15.58 -17.67 9.08
N GLY A 141 14.32 -17.78 9.50
CA GLY A 141 13.71 -16.91 10.50
C GLY A 141 13.37 -15.52 9.96
N TYR A 142 13.09 -14.62 10.90
CA TYR A 142 12.73 -13.22 10.68
C TYR A 142 13.15 -12.41 11.92
N SER A 143 13.12 -11.09 11.82
CA SER A 143 13.62 -10.16 12.82
C SER A 143 12.57 -9.90 13.91
N GLU A 144 12.94 -10.12 15.17
CA GLU A 144 12.08 -9.92 16.34
C GLU A 144 11.41 -8.52 16.41
N PRO A 145 12.08 -7.40 16.07
CA PRO A 145 11.43 -6.09 16.02
C PRO A 145 10.21 -6.05 15.09
N MET A 146 10.23 -6.80 13.98
CA MET A 146 9.11 -6.86 13.03
C MET A 146 7.88 -7.52 13.63
N VAL A 147 8.08 -8.61 14.36
CA VAL A 147 7.00 -9.31 15.08
C VAL A 147 6.43 -8.41 16.16
N SER A 148 7.31 -7.76 16.93
CA SER A 148 6.92 -6.85 18.01
C SER A 148 6.03 -5.71 17.50
N GLU A 149 6.39 -5.07 16.39
CA GLU A 149 5.56 -4.00 15.81
C GLU A 149 4.16 -4.51 15.42
N ILE A 150 4.08 -5.68 14.78
CA ILE A 150 2.79 -6.26 14.37
C ILE A 150 1.91 -6.58 15.59
N LEU A 151 2.47 -7.22 16.62
CA LEU A 151 1.74 -7.55 17.84
C LEU A 151 1.29 -6.31 18.63
N ASN A 152 1.92 -5.16 18.39
CA ASN A 152 1.52 -3.88 18.96
C ASN A 152 0.66 -3.03 18.01
N ASN A 153 0.12 -3.60 16.93
CA ASN A 153 -0.70 -2.91 15.94
C ASN A 153 0.00 -1.72 15.26
N ARG A 154 1.31 -1.82 15.03
CA ARG A 154 2.12 -0.79 14.36
C ARG A 154 2.72 -1.31 13.07
N MET A 155 2.95 -0.39 12.13
CA MET A 155 3.70 -0.69 10.92
C MET A 155 5.15 -1.03 11.24
N ALA A 156 5.61 -2.12 10.66
CA ALA A 156 7.01 -2.50 10.63
C ALA A 156 7.84 -1.47 9.84
N LYS A 157 9.10 -1.27 10.24
CA LYS A 157 10.03 -0.35 9.59
C LYS A 157 10.96 -1.08 8.63
N ILE A 158 11.18 -0.48 7.45
CA ILE A 158 12.11 -0.99 6.43
C ILE A 158 13.53 -1.17 7.01
N GLY A 159 13.97 -0.29 7.90
CA GLY A 159 15.32 -0.34 8.49
C GLY A 159 15.59 -1.54 9.41
N ASP A 160 14.54 -2.23 9.87
CA ASP A 160 14.67 -3.41 10.74
C ASP A 160 14.74 -4.72 9.94
N MET A 161 14.56 -4.68 8.62
CA MET A 161 14.58 -5.86 7.76
C MET A 161 15.99 -6.39 7.53
N LYS A 162 16.15 -7.70 7.62
CA LYS A 162 17.40 -8.43 7.41
C LYS A 162 17.30 -9.51 6.35
N ASN A 163 16.10 -10.04 6.10
CA ASN A 163 15.90 -11.14 5.16
C ASN A 163 14.53 -11.09 4.46
N ARG A 164 14.32 -12.01 3.52
CA ARG A 164 13.08 -12.10 2.73
C ARG A 164 11.80 -12.26 3.56
N ASN A 165 11.87 -12.93 4.72
CA ASN A 165 10.71 -13.07 5.59
C ASN A 165 10.34 -11.74 6.27
N ASP A 166 11.30 -10.84 6.49
CA ASP A 166 11.01 -9.51 7.03
C ASP A 166 10.20 -8.65 6.07
N ILE A 167 10.32 -8.85 4.76
CA ILE A 167 9.46 -8.18 3.77
C ILE A 167 8.02 -8.69 3.84
N LYS A 168 7.84 -9.99 4.10
CA LYS A 168 6.51 -10.57 4.34
C LYS A 168 5.90 -9.93 5.59
N LEU A 169 6.65 -9.83 6.69
CA LEU A 169 6.19 -9.16 7.91
C LEU A 169 5.90 -7.68 7.69
N LEU A 170 6.76 -6.97 6.94
CA LEU A 170 6.52 -5.58 6.56
C LEU A 170 5.18 -5.42 5.84
N ARG A 171 4.93 -6.24 4.81
CA ARG A 171 3.68 -6.23 4.05
C ARG A 171 2.46 -6.60 4.91
N LEU A 172 2.60 -7.55 5.83
CA LEU A 172 1.54 -7.88 6.79
C LEU A 172 1.20 -6.70 7.70
N SER A 173 2.21 -5.96 8.16
CA SER A 173 2.01 -4.80 9.04
C SER A 173 1.25 -3.65 8.36
N TRP A 174 1.12 -3.64 7.03
CA TRP A 174 0.41 -2.58 6.33
C TRP A 174 -1.08 -2.51 6.66
N ILE A 175 -1.65 -3.57 7.26
CA ILE A 175 -3.02 -3.55 7.77
C ILE A 175 -3.27 -2.43 8.79
N PHE A 176 -2.22 -1.99 9.49
CA PHE A 176 -2.31 -0.95 10.51
C PHE A 176 -2.29 0.49 9.95
N ASP A 177 -2.10 0.65 8.63
CA ASP A 177 -2.16 1.94 7.92
C ASP A 177 -3.23 1.93 6.81
N LEU A 178 -4.25 1.08 6.96
CA LEU A 178 -5.42 1.07 6.09
C LEU A 178 -6.49 2.01 6.62
N ASN A 179 -7.25 2.59 5.71
CA ASN A 179 -8.02 3.80 5.95
C ASN A 179 -9.53 3.59 5.90
N PHE A 180 -10.00 2.62 5.11
CA PHE A 180 -11.42 2.43 4.83
C PHE A 180 -11.90 1.02 5.22
N PRO A 181 -13.07 0.88 5.88
CA PRO A 181 -13.65 -0.42 6.21
C PRO A 181 -13.73 -1.38 5.01
N ALA A 182 -14.09 -0.86 3.83
CA ALA A 182 -14.14 -1.65 2.60
C ALA A 182 -12.78 -2.24 2.20
N THR A 183 -11.67 -1.55 2.49
CA THR A 183 -10.32 -2.08 2.25
C THR A 183 -10.08 -3.36 3.05
N PHE A 184 -10.49 -3.38 4.33
CA PHE A 184 -10.37 -4.57 5.18
C PHE A 184 -11.24 -5.73 4.66
N SER A 185 -12.50 -5.46 4.30
CA SER A 185 -13.38 -6.46 3.68
C SER A 185 -12.82 -7.04 2.39
N LEU A 186 -12.20 -6.20 1.54
CA LEU A 186 -11.55 -6.65 0.31
C LEU A 186 -10.37 -7.57 0.62
N LEU A 187 -9.46 -7.17 1.52
CA LEU A 187 -8.30 -8.01 1.88
C LEU A 187 -8.72 -9.36 2.48
N LYS A 188 -9.76 -9.38 3.31
CA LYS A 188 -10.32 -10.62 3.85
C LYS A 188 -10.93 -11.50 2.77
N LYS A 189 -11.74 -10.91 1.87
CA LYS A 189 -12.33 -11.62 0.72
C LYS A 189 -11.25 -12.23 -0.19
N TYR A 190 -10.14 -11.53 -0.40
CA TYR A 190 -9.08 -11.99 -1.29
C TYR A 190 -8.11 -12.98 -0.64
N GLY A 191 -7.99 -13.00 0.69
CA GLY A 191 -7.11 -13.93 1.41
C GLY A 191 -5.62 -13.62 1.26
N TYR A 192 -5.24 -12.42 0.80
CA TYR A 192 -3.83 -12.09 0.53
C TYR A 192 -2.95 -12.16 1.78
N LEU A 193 -3.46 -11.67 2.91
CA LEU A 193 -2.71 -11.69 4.17
C LEU A 193 -2.53 -13.12 4.69
N GLU A 194 -3.55 -13.97 4.58
CA GLU A 194 -3.45 -15.39 4.94
C GLU A 194 -2.41 -16.11 4.05
N SER A 195 -2.40 -15.83 2.75
CA SER A 195 -1.40 -16.37 1.84
C SER A 195 0.02 -15.93 2.22
N ILE A 196 0.23 -14.65 2.55
CA ILE A 196 1.53 -14.13 2.97
C ILE A 196 1.97 -14.79 4.29
N ILE A 197 1.09 -14.89 5.29
CA ILE A 197 1.40 -15.54 6.58
C ILE A 197 1.75 -17.01 6.38
N SER A 198 0.99 -17.73 5.55
CA SER A 198 1.22 -19.15 5.26
C SER A 198 2.54 -19.40 4.52
N SER A 199 3.13 -18.37 3.92
CA SER A 199 4.45 -18.45 3.28
C SER A 199 5.63 -18.21 4.24
N LEU A 200 5.36 -17.85 5.50
CA LEU A 200 6.40 -17.71 6.54
C LEU A 200 6.79 -19.08 7.11
N PRO A 201 7.98 -19.22 7.72
CA PRO A 201 8.38 -20.45 8.40
C PRO A 201 7.40 -20.81 9.52
N GLU A 202 6.85 -22.02 9.50
CA GLU A 202 5.89 -22.48 10.50
C GLU A 202 6.51 -22.51 11.90
N SER A 203 5.90 -21.77 12.83
CA SER A 203 6.29 -21.72 14.23
C SER A 203 5.10 -21.33 15.11
N LYS A 204 5.26 -21.47 16.44
CA LYS A 204 4.28 -20.97 17.40
C LYS A 204 4.05 -19.46 17.26
N GLU A 205 5.07 -18.71 16.87
CA GLU A 205 5.03 -17.26 16.75
C GLU A 205 4.27 -16.82 15.48
N THR A 206 4.48 -17.48 14.34
CA THR A 206 3.69 -17.22 13.12
C THR A 206 2.21 -17.53 13.31
N GLU A 207 1.89 -18.55 14.11
CA GLU A 207 0.52 -18.90 14.46
C GLU A 207 -0.12 -17.86 15.41
N VAL A 208 0.67 -17.22 16.30
CA VAL A 208 0.21 -16.06 17.07
C VAL A 208 -0.03 -14.85 16.16
N LEU A 209 0.88 -14.57 15.23
CA LEU A 209 0.72 -13.50 14.25
C LEU A 209 -0.52 -13.69 13.37
N LYS A 210 -0.80 -14.92 12.94
CA LYS A 210 -2.00 -15.28 12.18
C LYS A 210 -3.26 -14.83 12.91
N ARG A 211 -3.46 -15.34 14.13
CA ARG A 211 -4.63 -15.00 14.95
C ARG A 211 -4.72 -13.51 15.28
N HIS A 212 -3.59 -12.85 15.51
CA HIS A 212 -3.54 -11.41 15.77
C HIS A 212 -4.05 -10.60 14.57
N CYS A 213 -3.56 -10.90 13.37
CA CYS A 213 -3.97 -10.23 12.14
C CYS A 213 -5.44 -10.52 11.79
N GLU A 214 -5.89 -11.76 11.96
CA GLU A 214 -7.30 -12.15 11.75
C GLU A 214 -8.24 -11.39 12.70
N LYS A 215 -7.91 -11.35 14.00
CA LYS A 215 -8.69 -10.58 14.98
C LYS A 215 -8.74 -9.10 14.61
N TYR A 216 -7.62 -8.52 14.19
CA TYR A 216 -7.55 -7.12 13.78
C TYR A 216 -8.43 -6.85 12.54
N LEU A 217 -8.35 -7.70 11.51
CA LEU A 217 -9.19 -7.59 10.31
C LEU A 217 -10.69 -7.64 10.65
N ASP A 218 -11.10 -8.59 11.49
CA ASP A 218 -12.50 -8.76 11.91
C ASP A 218 -13.02 -7.55 12.69
N ALA A 219 -12.20 -6.98 13.59
CA ALA A 219 -12.56 -5.79 14.35
C ALA A 219 -12.74 -4.57 13.44
N MET A 220 -11.82 -4.35 12.51
CA MET A 220 -11.83 -3.21 11.60
C MET A 220 -12.95 -3.29 10.55
N GLU A 221 -13.23 -4.49 10.02
CA GLU A 221 -14.36 -4.73 9.12
C GLU A 221 -15.70 -4.43 9.82
N SER A 222 -15.84 -4.82 11.09
CA SER A 222 -17.07 -4.60 11.87
C SER A 222 -17.27 -3.14 12.30
N GLY A 223 -16.31 -2.24 12.00
CA GLY A 223 -16.34 -0.84 12.43
C GLY A 223 -16.06 -0.65 13.93
N VAL A 224 -15.62 -1.70 14.63
CA VAL A 224 -15.25 -1.64 16.05
C VAL A 224 -13.79 -1.20 16.11
N ARG A 225 -13.54 0.11 16.20
CA ARG A 225 -12.23 0.58 16.65
C ARG A 225 -12.12 0.23 18.13
N GLU A 226 -11.29 -0.75 18.49
CA GLU A 226 -10.82 -0.88 19.87
C GLU A 226 -10.22 0.49 20.24
N GLY A 227 -10.88 1.20 21.16
CA GLY A 227 -10.47 2.53 21.56
C GLY A 227 -9.06 2.48 22.12
N ASN A 228 -8.14 3.22 21.51
CA ASN A 228 -6.90 3.58 22.16
C ASN A 228 -7.26 4.37 23.41
N ASN A 229 -7.15 3.71 24.57
CA ASN A 229 -6.91 4.39 25.84
C ASN A 229 -5.50 4.99 25.76
N GLU A 230 -5.41 6.20 25.22
CA GLU A 230 -4.30 7.11 25.51
C GLU A 230 -4.83 8.19 26.44
N LEU A 231 -4.39 8.10 27.70
CA LEU A 231 -4.28 9.21 28.65
C LEU A 231 -2.89 9.81 28.52
#